data_AF-A0A2V9AQ09-F1
#
_entry.id   AF-A0A2V9AQ09-F1
#
_cell.length_a   1.000
_cell.length_b   1.000
_cell.length_c   1.000
_cell.angle_alpha   90.00
_cell.angle_beta   90.00
_cell.angle_gamma   90.00
#
_symmetry.space_group_name_H-M   'P 1'
#
loop_
_entity.id
_entity.type
_entity.pdbx_description
1 polymer ?
#
loop_
_entity_poly.entity_id
_entity_poly.type
_entity_poly.pdbx_seq_one_letter_code
_entity_poly.pdbx_strand_id
1 'polypeptide(L)'
;MRRDYAGLASILLRLAMVPAAMVGSSDTKRQDEASRNTIRTITGRILRNDDLVFLAEEGSIRTYMLVDASHLRIYEGKKVKISGALESPHVIVVRTIDEVD
;
A
#
# COMPACT_ATOMS: atom_id res chain seq x y z
N MET A 1 -10.25 15.75 -48.44
CA MET A 1 -10.97 15.63 -47.15
C MET A 1 -9.98 15.83 -46.02
N ARG A 2 -9.94 17.03 -45.43
CA ARG A 2 -9.13 17.36 -44.25
C ARG A 2 -10.09 17.39 -43.06
N ARG A 3 -9.81 16.60 -42.03
CA ARG A 3 -10.58 16.56 -40.78
C ARG A 3 -9.89 17.45 -39.76
N ASP A 4 -10.61 18.48 -39.36
CA ASP A 4 -10.21 19.42 -38.31
C ASP A 4 -10.31 18.72 -36.95
N TYR A 5 -9.17 18.55 -36.28
CA TYR A 5 -9.08 18.06 -34.89
C TYR A 5 -8.74 19.24 -33.98
N ALA A 6 -9.66 20.17 -33.83
CA ALA A 6 -9.57 21.28 -32.89
C ALA A 6 -10.69 21.12 -31.85
N GLY A 7 -10.44 20.37 -30.76
CA GLY A 7 -11.52 20.17 -29.80
C GLY A 7 -11.28 19.37 -28.52
N LEU A 8 -10.04 19.08 -28.09
CA LEU A 8 -9.82 18.30 -26.85
C LEU A 8 -8.83 18.91 -25.84
N ALA A 9 -8.51 20.20 -25.96
CA ALA A 9 -7.59 20.86 -25.01
C ALA A 9 -8.31 21.55 -23.83
N SER A 10 -9.64 21.59 -23.77
CA SER A 10 -10.37 22.44 -22.81
C SER A 10 -10.79 21.78 -21.49
N ILE A 11 -10.38 20.54 -21.19
CA ILE A 11 -10.87 19.82 -19.99
C ILE A 11 -9.86 19.83 -18.82
N LEU A 12 -8.63 20.29 -19.02
CA LEU A 12 -7.57 20.20 -18.01
C LEU A 12 -7.49 21.35 -16.99
N LEU A 13 -8.46 22.26 -16.92
CA LEU A 13 -8.33 23.48 -16.10
C LEU A 13 -9.50 23.78 -15.15
N ARG A 14 -10.03 22.79 -14.44
CA ARG A 14 -10.92 23.03 -13.29
C ARG A 14 -10.70 22.01 -12.17
N LEU A 15 -9.59 22.13 -11.44
CA LEU A 15 -9.51 21.59 -10.08
C LEU A 15 -8.49 22.35 -9.22
N ALA A 16 -8.55 23.69 -9.24
CA ALA A 16 -7.77 24.53 -8.34
C ALA A 16 -8.69 25.58 -7.72
N MET A 17 -9.47 25.18 -6.71
CA MET A 17 -10.09 26.09 -5.75
C MET A 17 -10.72 25.30 -4.59
N VAL A 18 -9.96 25.09 -3.51
CA VAL A 18 -10.48 24.98 -2.14
C VAL A 18 -9.49 25.69 -1.21
N PRO A 19 -9.88 26.77 -0.51
CA PRO A 19 -9.04 27.39 0.50
C PRO A 19 -9.13 26.66 1.84
N ALA A 20 -8.03 26.79 2.58
CA ALA A 20 -7.70 26.14 3.84
C ALA A 20 -8.75 26.30 4.96
N ALA A 21 -8.98 25.21 5.70
CA ALA A 21 -9.38 25.25 7.10
C ALA A 21 -8.47 24.30 7.90
N MET A 22 -7.70 24.88 8.81
CA MET A 22 -6.85 24.20 9.79
C MET A 22 -7.66 23.22 10.65
N VAL A 23 -7.03 22.12 11.10
CA VAL A 23 -6.99 21.65 12.50
C VAL A 23 -6.25 20.30 12.58
N GLY A 24 -5.29 20.21 13.50
CA GLY A 24 -4.72 18.94 14.02
C GLY A 24 -3.38 18.56 13.39
N SER A 25 -2.27 19.12 13.87
CA SER A 25 -1.41 18.49 14.89
C SER A 25 -0.57 17.32 14.39
N SER A 26 0.72 17.47 14.66
CA SER A 26 1.78 16.45 14.81
C SER A 26 2.38 15.81 13.55
N ASP A 27 3.61 16.26 13.27
CA ASP A 27 4.76 15.44 12.89
C ASP A 27 4.52 14.23 11.98
N THR A 28 4.81 14.38 10.69
CA THR A 28 5.43 13.29 9.91
C THR A 28 6.67 13.80 9.19
N LYS A 29 7.58 14.26 10.04
CA LYS A 29 9.03 14.35 9.81
C LYS A 29 9.54 12.98 9.31
N ARG A 30 10.30 12.99 8.21
CA ARG A 30 11.36 12.00 7.85
C ARG A 30 11.14 10.56 8.34
N GLN A 31 10.60 9.68 7.50
CA GLN A 31 10.58 8.24 7.78
C GLN A 31 11.26 7.36 6.72
N ASP A 32 12.02 7.94 5.78
CA ASP A 32 12.58 7.14 4.67
C ASP A 32 13.87 6.36 4.99
N GLU A 33 14.52 6.52 6.15
CA GLU A 33 15.79 5.82 6.41
C GLU A 33 15.90 5.10 7.76
N ALA A 34 14.95 5.28 8.69
CA ALA A 34 15.03 4.70 10.04
C ALA A 34 14.36 3.32 10.21
N SER A 35 13.72 2.77 9.17
CA SER A 35 12.79 1.62 9.30
C SER A 35 13.34 0.25 8.86
N ARG A 36 14.63 0.11 8.51
CA ARG A 36 15.20 -1.18 8.07
C ARG A 36 15.19 -2.30 9.12
N ASN A 37 14.78 -2.03 10.36
CA ASN A 37 14.63 -3.06 11.39
C ASN A 37 13.45 -2.83 12.34
N THR A 38 12.51 -1.95 11.97
CA THR A 38 11.34 -1.69 12.81
C THR A 38 10.28 -2.71 12.49
N ILE A 39 9.84 -3.45 13.51
CA ILE A 39 8.69 -4.35 13.39
C ILE A 39 7.47 -3.50 13.09
N ARG A 40 6.84 -3.73 11.94
CA ARG A 40 5.58 -3.11 11.55
C ARG A 40 4.46 -4.12 11.58
N THR A 41 3.30 -3.65 11.97
CA THR A 41 2.06 -4.41 11.91
C THR A 41 1.17 -3.79 10.84
N ILE A 42 0.80 -4.58 9.84
CA ILE A 42 0.04 -4.15 8.67
C ILE A 42 -1.16 -5.08 8.51
N THR A 43 -2.34 -4.49 8.35
CA THR A 43 -3.58 -5.23 8.08
C THR A 43 -3.88 -5.16 6.59
N GLY A 44 -4.27 -6.28 6.00
CA GLY A 44 -4.50 -6.35 4.57
C GLY A 44 -5.10 -7.67 4.15
N ARG A 45 -5.12 -7.91 2.84
CA ARG A 45 -5.50 -9.21 2.28
C ARG A 45 -4.30 -9.90 1.67
N ILE A 46 -4.22 -11.21 1.86
CA ILE A 46 -3.24 -12.03 1.16
C ILE A 46 -3.69 -12.23 -0.28
N LEU A 47 -2.81 -11.87 -1.20
CA LEU A 47 -2.93 -12.13 -2.62
C LEU A 47 -1.80 -13.08 -3.03
N ARG A 48 -2.12 -14.01 -3.93
CA ARG A 48 -1.14 -14.90 -4.52
C ARG A 48 -0.99 -14.58 -6.00
N ASN A 49 0.25 -14.54 -6.47
CA ASN A 49 0.55 -14.54 -7.90
C ASN A 49 1.67 -15.55 -8.15
N ASP A 50 1.33 -16.65 -8.83
CA ASP A 50 2.21 -17.80 -9.05
C ASP A 50 2.81 -18.36 -7.75
N ASP A 51 4.12 -18.19 -7.57
CA ASP A 51 4.90 -18.63 -6.40
C ASP A 51 5.12 -17.52 -5.38
N LEU A 52 4.68 -16.29 -5.66
CA LEU A 52 4.85 -15.13 -4.80
C LEU A 52 3.58 -14.84 -4.00
N VAL A 53 3.78 -14.45 -2.74
CA VAL A 53 2.70 -14.07 -1.82
C VAL A 53 2.83 -12.60 -1.48
N PHE A 54 1.72 -11.89 -1.57
CA PHE A 54 1.62 -10.46 -1.36
C PHE A 54 0.59 -10.14 -0.28
N LEU A 55 0.83 -9.07 0.46
CA LEU A 55 -0.14 -8.43 1.33
C LEU A 55 -0.56 -7.11 0.69
N ALA A 56 -1.82 -7.02 0.27
CA ALA A 56 -2.43 -5.75 -0.11
C ALA A 56 -2.94 -5.05 1.15
N GLU A 57 -2.34 -3.90 1.49
CA GLU A 57 -2.71 -3.14 2.68
C GLU A 57 -4.13 -2.59 2.58
N GLU A 58 -4.91 -2.70 3.64
CA GLU A 58 -6.27 -2.18 3.67
C GLU A 58 -6.27 -0.65 3.79
N GLY A 59 -7.03 0.02 2.92
CA GLY A 59 -7.11 1.49 2.91
C GLY A 59 -5.91 2.20 2.29
N SER A 60 -5.01 1.45 1.64
CA SER A 60 -3.80 1.94 1.01
C SER A 60 -3.60 1.26 -0.35
N ILE A 61 -2.95 1.95 -1.29
CA ILE A 61 -2.56 1.36 -2.58
C ILE A 61 -1.27 0.54 -2.49
N ARG A 62 -0.71 0.41 -1.28
CA ARG A 62 0.56 -0.28 -1.06
C ARG A 62 0.36 -1.78 -1.03
N THR A 63 1.31 -2.47 -1.65
CA THR A 63 1.40 -3.92 -1.63
C THR A 63 2.79 -4.31 -1.17
N TYR A 64 2.85 -5.35 -0.34
CA TYR A 64 4.07 -5.85 0.26
C TYR A 64 4.29 -7.29 -0.15
N MET A 65 5.47 -7.64 -0.63
CA MET A 65 5.89 -9.01 -0.84
C MET A 65 6.24 -9.64 0.51
N LEU A 66 5.73 -10.83 0.76
CA LEU A 66 5.99 -11.58 1.99
C LEU A 66 7.09 -12.61 1.73
N VAL A 67 8.19 -12.50 2.47
CA VAL A 67 9.30 -13.46 2.41
C VAL A 67 8.99 -14.64 3.32
N ASP A 68 9.42 -15.84 2.90
CA ASP A 68 9.18 -17.11 3.60
C ASP A 68 7.69 -17.40 3.84
N ALA A 69 6.86 -17.08 2.84
CA ALA A 69 5.41 -17.14 2.91
C ALA A 69 4.81 -18.52 2.59
N SER A 70 5.60 -19.59 2.63
CA SER A 70 5.17 -20.95 2.27
C SER A 70 3.96 -21.42 3.10
N HIS A 71 3.95 -21.09 4.39
CA HIS A 71 2.88 -21.37 5.34
C HIS A 71 1.72 -20.35 5.26
N LEU A 72 1.91 -19.21 4.60
CA LEU A 72 0.90 -18.16 4.49
C LEU A 72 -0.13 -18.43 3.38
N ARG A 73 0.09 -19.48 2.59
CA ARG A 73 -0.82 -19.93 1.52
C ARG A 73 -2.23 -20.26 2.03
N ILE A 74 -2.35 -20.69 3.29
CA ILE A 74 -3.66 -21.00 3.90
C ILE A 74 -4.54 -19.76 4.11
N TYR A 75 -3.94 -18.56 4.07
CA TYR A 75 -4.63 -17.29 4.27
C TYR A 75 -4.98 -16.57 2.95
N GLU A 76 -4.82 -17.23 1.80
CA GLU A 76 -5.12 -16.64 0.49
C GLU A 76 -6.56 -16.12 0.43
N GLY A 77 -6.72 -14.87 -0.01
CA GLY A 77 -8.01 -14.18 -0.10
C GLY A 77 -8.57 -13.70 1.23
N LYS A 78 -7.99 -14.14 2.36
CA LYS A 78 -8.42 -13.74 3.69
C LYS A 78 -7.84 -12.40 4.10
N LYS A 79 -8.57 -11.71 4.97
CA LYS A 79 -8.09 -10.53 5.65
C LYS A 79 -7.24 -10.96 6.85
N VAL A 80 -6.04 -10.42 6.93
CA VAL A 80 -5.04 -10.80 7.91
C VAL A 80 -4.32 -9.56 8.45
N LYS A 81 -3.88 -9.67 9.69
CA LYS A 81 -2.99 -8.73 10.36
C LYS A 81 -1.63 -9.38 10.48
N ILE A 82 -0.64 -8.83 9.78
CA ILE A 82 0.72 -9.34 9.76
C ILE A 82 1.60 -8.43 10.58
N SER A 83 2.45 -9.00 11.43
CA SER A 83 3.56 -8.27 12.04
C SER A 83 4.88 -8.83 11.53
N GLY A 84 5.76 -7.95 11.08
CA GLY A 84 7.02 -8.35 10.45
C GLY A 84 8.03 -7.21 10.37
N ALA A 85 9.27 -7.55 10.05
CA ALA A 85 10.31 -6.55 9.80
C ALA A 85 10.30 -6.17 8.32
N LEU A 86 10.40 -4.87 8.02
CA LEU A 86 10.61 -4.40 6.65
C LEU A 86 12.09 -4.56 6.29
N GLU A 87 12.40 -5.51 5.41
CA GLU A 87 13.74 -5.66 4.83
C GLU A 87 13.98 -4.59 3.75
N SER A 88 12.92 -4.25 3.02
CA SER A 88 12.91 -3.27 1.94
C SER A 88 11.54 -2.55 1.92
N PRO A 89 11.38 -1.37 1.28
CA PRO A 89 10.13 -0.61 1.30
C PRO A 89 8.87 -1.40 0.92
N HIS A 90 9.03 -2.48 0.14
CA HIS A 90 7.94 -3.34 -0.33
C HIS A 90 8.09 -4.80 0.08
N VAL A 91 9.01 -5.13 1.00
CA VAL A 91 9.31 -6.52 1.37
C VAL A 91 9.26 -6.68 2.88
N ILE A 92 8.40 -7.59 3.34
CA ILE A 92 8.19 -7.88 4.75
C ILE A 92 8.62 -9.31 5.03
N VAL A 93 9.48 -9.46 6.03
CA VAL A 93 9.75 -10.76 6.67
C VAL A 93 8.70 -10.96 7.76
N VAL A 94 7.79 -11.89 7.54
CA VAL A 94 6.67 -12.16 8.43
C VAL A 94 7.17 -12.80 9.72
N ARG A 95 6.71 -12.30 10.87
CA ARG A 95 6.95 -12.91 12.18
C ARG A 95 5.67 -13.51 12.76
N THR A 96 4.57 -12.78 12.65
CA THR A 96 3.26 -13.26 13.10
C THR A 96 2.20 -12.92 12.09
N ILE A 97 1.19 -13.77 12.00
CA ILE A 97 0.00 -13.56 11.19
C ILE A 97 -1.22 -13.96 12.01
N ASP A 98 -2.20 -13.07 12.02
CA ASP A 98 -3.50 -13.30 12.64
C ASP A 98 -4.58 -13.08 11.58
N GLU A 99 -5.51 -14.02 11.45
CA GLU A 99 -6.69 -13.83 10.62
C GLU A 99 -7.62 -12.82 11.30
N VAL A 100 -8.19 -11.89 10.52
CA VAL A 100 -9.11 -10.88 11.00
C VAL A 100 -10.38 -10.96 10.16
N ASP A 101 -11.51 -11.28 10.81
CA ASP A 101 -12.85 -11.29 10.21
C ASP A 101 -13.31 -9.88 9.80
#